data_AF-A0A1D2R329-F1
#
_entry.id   AF-A0A1D2R329-F1
#
_cell.length_a   1.000
_cell.length_b   1.000
_cell.length_c   1.000
_cell.angle_alpha   90.00
_cell.angle_beta   90.00
_cell.angle_gamma   90.00
#
_symmetry.space_group_name_H-M   'P 1'
#
loop_
_entity.id
_entity.type
_entity.pdbx_description
1 polymer ?
#
loop_
_entity_poly.entity_id
_entity_poly.type
_entity_poly.pdbx_seq_one_letter_code
_entity_poly.pdbx_strand_id
1 'polypeptide(L)'
;MDKKVNEAGFLSYQFKTIFYVLLIIGLILGLSGGVSACLMGPGGGLYGDPALCAGGNILGDGPGLYLHDGSPTCTGLGVVQPDCIVVPLGVPGIVIDCNFNALVGPLVSGVGFYTSGISDALGPVADLTVMNCEIFGFPRDGIFLTGSDTINISNNLIHDNGVDGIEFVSVSNCLIEDNLILANFNDGIYFDTVFNCQITNNTINNNINSGIELFSSTPIFIDNNFIENNTNDGVYGDGNSDVLAPFTGNRICSNGDGATSFDINGCRAIDATGINTCDTSPTYQELGAPPGQVCTFTCAFVPGASSQILIVDDNDGLFASGDSSAMDFFNALNPNPCFNVVMWLENVSGHPNLTYLQSFDVVIWTTGDYWRYAVDAADDALLRQYVQSGTARLILEGGDIGHDHRRANDPFMNQVAHAILSRDFYNGQSNHDINLLNPTHPVVAGLPQVMHLTSDSYWPDRVNPVDGGNAEAVAEYLQYHDGSAAISVYDGYNDTPSFRVVYFPFSIDGLVPAFTTRTRTTRIMIRWAMPAITAQTLITTGMGTVRDALMIIVL
;
A
#
# COMPACT_ATOMS: atom_id res chain seq x y z
N MET A 1 -17.08 -81.10 -9.29
CA MET A 1 -17.58 -80.31 -10.43
C MET A 1 -18.78 -79.53 -9.94
N ASP A 2 -18.59 -78.22 -9.82
CA ASP A 2 -19.53 -77.10 -9.78
C ASP A 2 -20.97 -77.26 -9.27
N LYS A 3 -21.31 -76.51 -8.21
CA LYS A 3 -22.09 -75.25 -8.33
C LYS A 3 -22.30 -74.56 -6.97
N LYS A 4 -22.14 -73.24 -6.98
CA LYS A 4 -22.46 -72.23 -5.95
C LYS A 4 -23.95 -72.22 -5.56
N VAL A 5 -24.28 -71.93 -4.29
CA VAL A 5 -25.43 -71.07 -3.88
C VAL A 5 -25.16 -70.39 -2.52
N ASN A 6 -25.15 -69.04 -2.55
CA ASN A 6 -25.55 -68.00 -1.57
C ASN A 6 -25.19 -68.06 -0.08
N GLU A 7 -24.36 -67.09 0.35
CA GLU A 7 -24.44 -66.45 1.67
C GLU A 7 -24.45 -64.92 1.50
N ALA A 8 -25.64 -64.31 1.55
CA ALA A 8 -25.84 -62.86 1.57
C ALA A 8 -26.93 -62.45 2.60
N GLY A 9 -26.98 -63.14 3.74
CA GLY A 9 -28.07 -63.00 4.72
C GLY A 9 -27.67 -62.74 6.18
N PHE A 10 -26.38 -62.79 6.54
CA PHE A 10 -25.97 -62.75 7.96
C PHE A 10 -25.00 -61.63 8.36
N LEU A 11 -24.60 -60.75 7.43
CA LEU A 11 -23.62 -59.68 7.69
C LEU A 11 -24.23 -58.28 7.90
N SER A 12 -25.54 -58.08 7.72
CA SER A 12 -26.13 -56.73 7.77
C SER A 12 -26.56 -56.24 9.17
N TYR A 13 -26.56 -57.12 10.18
CA TYR A 13 -27.06 -56.77 11.52
C TYR A 13 -25.97 -56.56 12.59
N GLN A 14 -24.74 -57.02 12.37
CA GLN A 14 -23.62 -56.82 13.31
C GLN A 14 -22.80 -55.54 13.04
N PHE A 15 -22.92 -54.94 11.85
CA PHE A 15 -22.19 -53.70 11.51
C PHE A 15 -22.89 -52.41 11.97
N LYS A 16 -24.20 -52.42 12.22
CA LYS A 16 -24.93 -51.21 12.64
C LYS A 16 -24.73 -50.84 14.12
N THR A 17 -24.37 -51.79 14.97
CA THR A 17 -24.19 -51.54 16.42
C THR A 17 -22.77 -51.09 16.77
N ILE A 18 -21.76 -51.45 15.96
CA ILE A 18 -20.36 -51.03 16.17
C ILE A 18 -20.13 -49.57 15.70
N PHE A 19 -20.88 -49.10 14.70
CA PHE A 19 -20.76 -47.71 14.21
C PHE A 19 -21.26 -46.67 15.21
N TYR A 20 -22.29 -46.99 16.01
CA TYR A 20 -22.83 -46.06 17.02
C TYR A 20 -21.96 -45.95 18.28
N VAL A 21 -21.16 -46.97 18.62
CA VAL A 21 -20.27 -46.94 19.78
C VAL A 21 -18.96 -46.20 19.47
N LEU A 22 -18.48 -46.23 18.22
CA LEU A 22 -17.29 -45.47 17.81
C LEU A 22 -17.57 -43.98 17.56
N LEU A 23 -18.80 -43.60 17.18
CA LEU A 23 -19.18 -42.20 16.99
C LEU A 23 -19.28 -41.42 18.31
N ILE A 24 -19.61 -42.10 19.43
CA ILE A 24 -19.74 -41.46 20.75
C ILE A 24 -18.37 -41.35 21.47
N ILE A 25 -17.41 -42.22 21.16
CA ILE A 25 -16.05 -42.14 21.74
C ILE A 25 -15.18 -41.10 21.01
N GLY A 26 -15.42 -40.85 19.71
CA GLY A 26 -14.72 -39.79 18.95
C GLY A 26 -15.14 -38.36 19.29
N LEU A 27 -16.28 -38.17 19.96
CA LEU A 27 -16.79 -36.85 20.38
C LEU A 27 -16.24 -36.40 21.75
N ILE A 28 -15.47 -37.23 22.45
CA ILE A 28 -14.93 -36.96 23.79
C ILE A 28 -13.39 -36.86 23.79
N LEU A 29 -12.70 -37.20 22.71
CA LEU A 29 -11.25 -37.06 22.59
C LEU A 29 -10.90 -36.25 21.34
N GLY A 30 -10.61 -34.96 21.56
CA GLY A 30 -10.20 -34.02 20.52
C GLY A 30 -9.01 -34.52 19.72
N LEU A 31 -9.27 -34.87 18.46
CA LEU A 31 -8.29 -34.99 17.40
C LEU A 31 -8.85 -34.19 16.22
N SER A 32 -8.35 -32.96 16.08
CA SER A 32 -8.61 -32.06 14.96
C SER A 32 -8.03 -32.66 13.68
N GLY A 33 -8.90 -33.18 12.82
CA GLY A 33 -8.59 -33.68 11.49
C GLY A 33 -9.85 -33.66 10.65
N GLY A 34 -10.29 -32.47 10.23
CA GLY A 34 -11.44 -32.28 9.36
C GLY A 34 -11.04 -32.43 7.90
N VAL A 35 -11.30 -33.60 7.32
CA VAL A 35 -11.25 -33.81 5.87
C VAL A 35 -12.61 -33.38 5.31
N SER A 36 -12.68 -32.29 4.55
CA SER A 36 -13.82 -31.98 3.68
C SER A 36 -13.33 -31.91 2.25
N ALA A 37 -13.67 -32.93 1.47
CA ALA A 37 -13.27 -33.07 0.08
C ALA A 37 -14.40 -32.61 -0.85
N CYS A 38 -14.10 -31.67 -1.75
CA CYS A 38 -14.83 -31.51 -3.00
C CYS A 38 -14.61 -32.78 -3.84
N LEU A 39 -15.67 -33.57 -4.05
CA LEU A 39 -15.62 -34.75 -4.92
C LEU A 39 -16.38 -34.46 -6.21
N MET A 40 -15.67 -34.51 -7.34
CA MET A 40 -16.29 -34.49 -8.66
C MET A 40 -17.02 -35.80 -8.96
N GLY A 41 -18.32 -35.70 -9.26
CA GLY A 41 -19.06 -36.73 -9.96
C GLY A 41 -19.04 -36.51 -11.47
N PRO A 42 -19.08 -37.57 -12.30
CA PRO A 42 -19.09 -37.44 -13.76
C PRO A 42 -20.47 -36.92 -14.21
N GLY A 43 -20.62 -35.61 -14.36
CA GLY A 43 -21.91 -35.01 -14.74
C GLY A 43 -22.04 -33.48 -14.77
N GLY A 44 -21.00 -32.70 -14.48
CA GLY A 44 -20.98 -31.27 -14.81
C GLY A 44 -22.03 -30.38 -14.14
N GLY A 45 -22.33 -30.60 -12.85
CA GLY A 45 -23.15 -29.67 -12.06
C GLY A 45 -22.61 -29.53 -10.63
N LEU A 46 -22.35 -28.29 -10.20
CA LEU A 46 -21.89 -27.95 -8.86
C LEU A 46 -23.04 -28.09 -7.85
N TYR A 47 -22.81 -28.85 -6.78
CA TYR A 47 -23.57 -28.73 -5.52
C TYR A 47 -22.57 -28.76 -4.37
N GLY A 48 -22.23 -27.57 -3.88
CA GLY A 48 -21.51 -27.29 -2.63
C GLY A 48 -22.25 -26.17 -1.90
N ASP A 49 -21.87 -25.91 -0.64
CA ASP A 49 -22.54 -24.94 0.25
C ASP A 49 -22.91 -23.65 -0.50
N PRO A 50 -24.22 -23.31 -0.62
CA PRO A 50 -24.66 -22.16 -1.41
C PRO A 50 -24.05 -20.82 -0.97
N ALA A 51 -23.52 -20.73 0.25
CA ALA A 51 -22.88 -19.51 0.75
C ALA A 51 -21.48 -19.22 0.16
N LEU A 52 -20.77 -20.23 -0.34
CA LEU A 52 -19.43 -20.09 -0.94
C LEU A 52 -19.46 -20.02 -2.48
N CYS A 53 -20.58 -20.33 -3.11
CA CYS A 53 -20.70 -20.40 -4.57
C CYS A 53 -21.91 -19.63 -5.14
N ALA A 54 -22.62 -18.84 -4.35
CA ALA A 54 -23.66 -17.94 -4.85
C ALA A 54 -23.62 -16.59 -4.11
N GLY A 55 -22.68 -15.72 -4.49
CA GLY A 55 -22.63 -14.34 -4.00
C GLY A 55 -21.22 -13.75 -3.78
N GLY A 56 -20.40 -13.68 -4.83
CA GLY A 56 -19.46 -12.57 -5.10
C GLY A 56 -18.30 -12.21 -4.16
N ASN A 57 -18.22 -12.60 -2.89
CA ASN A 57 -17.19 -12.07 -1.99
C ASN A 57 -16.42 -13.18 -1.25
N ILE A 58 -15.11 -13.24 -1.44
CA ILE A 58 -14.20 -13.99 -0.56
C ILE A 58 -13.63 -12.98 0.44
N LEU A 59 -14.19 -12.95 1.65
CA LEU A 59 -13.72 -12.11 2.76
C LEU A 59 -12.74 -12.92 3.61
N GLY A 60 -11.46 -12.54 3.63
CA GLY A 60 -10.42 -13.22 4.39
C GLY A 60 -10.38 -12.79 5.86
N ASP A 61 -11.13 -13.46 6.75
CA ASP A 61 -11.16 -13.17 8.20
C ASP A 61 -10.45 -14.23 9.07
N GLY A 62 -9.32 -14.81 8.63
CA GLY A 62 -8.44 -15.60 9.52
C GLY A 62 -7.53 -16.64 8.85
N PRO A 63 -6.59 -17.25 9.61
CA PRO A 63 -5.65 -18.23 9.09
C PRO A 63 -6.39 -19.50 8.67
N GLY A 64 -6.47 -19.73 7.36
CA GLY A 64 -7.16 -20.86 6.75
C GLY A 64 -8.01 -20.57 5.51
N LEU A 65 -7.71 -19.53 4.73
CA LEU A 65 -8.39 -19.31 3.45
C LEU A 65 -7.85 -20.29 2.38
N TYR A 66 -8.38 -21.51 2.36
CA TYR A 66 -7.92 -22.54 1.43
C TYR A 66 -8.67 -22.49 0.09
N LEU A 67 -7.88 -22.23 -0.95
CA LEU A 67 -8.11 -22.74 -2.28
C LEU A 67 -8.15 -24.26 -2.36
N HIS A 68 -9.09 -24.78 -3.16
CA HIS A 68 -8.89 -26.06 -3.82
C HIS A 68 -9.91 -26.26 -4.95
N ASP A 69 -9.49 -26.13 -6.20
CA ASP A 69 -10.16 -26.81 -7.33
C ASP A 69 -9.41 -28.10 -7.75
N GLY A 70 -8.27 -28.40 -7.12
CA GLY A 70 -7.40 -29.51 -7.52
C GLY A 70 -6.52 -29.19 -8.75
N SER A 71 -6.42 -27.92 -9.13
CA SER A 71 -5.48 -27.43 -10.13
C SER A 71 -4.04 -27.69 -9.64
N PRO A 72 -3.16 -28.20 -10.53
CA PRO A 72 -1.75 -28.38 -10.24
C PRO A 72 -0.98 -27.06 -9.97
N THR A 73 -1.62 -25.89 -10.13
CA THR A 73 -0.99 -24.55 -9.95
C THR A 73 -0.75 -24.17 -8.49
N CYS A 74 -1.43 -24.77 -7.51
CA CYS A 74 -1.23 -24.46 -6.07
C CYS A 74 -0.61 -25.61 -5.25
N THR A 75 -0.25 -26.73 -5.90
CA THR A 75 0.30 -27.89 -5.21
C THR A 75 1.83 -27.90 -5.25
N GLY A 76 2.47 -27.37 -4.20
CA GLY A 76 3.87 -27.64 -3.92
C GLY A 76 4.08 -29.12 -3.55
N LEU A 77 5.07 -29.78 -4.15
CA LEU A 77 5.42 -31.16 -3.82
C LEU A 77 6.04 -31.25 -2.42
N GLY A 78 5.21 -31.40 -1.38
CA GLY A 78 5.61 -32.06 -0.12
C GLY A 78 6.22 -31.23 1.01
N VAL A 79 6.19 -29.89 0.98
CA VAL A 79 6.60 -29.02 2.11
C VAL A 79 5.66 -27.79 2.12
N VAL A 80 5.18 -27.39 3.31
CA VAL A 80 4.31 -26.23 3.66
C VAL A 80 3.46 -25.67 2.50
N GLN A 81 2.14 -25.91 2.56
CA GLN A 81 1.24 -25.44 1.50
C GLN A 81 1.25 -23.90 1.45
N PRO A 82 1.46 -23.29 0.27
CA PRO A 82 1.49 -21.84 0.12
C PRO A 82 0.09 -21.23 0.20
N ASP A 83 0.01 -19.98 0.65
CA ASP A 83 -1.22 -19.20 0.69
C ASP A 83 -1.47 -18.55 -0.67
N CYS A 84 -1.79 -19.35 -1.70
CA CYS A 84 -2.17 -18.83 -3.03
C CYS A 84 -3.70 -18.63 -3.14
N ILE A 85 -4.15 -17.90 -4.17
CA ILE A 85 -5.56 -17.82 -4.62
C ILE A 85 -5.69 -18.18 -6.12
N VAL A 86 -6.52 -19.17 -6.46
CA VAL A 86 -6.92 -19.57 -7.82
C VAL A 86 -8.37 -19.16 -8.03
N VAL A 87 -8.58 -18.22 -8.95
CA VAL A 87 -9.89 -17.68 -9.27
C VAL A 87 -10.66 -18.69 -10.15
N PRO A 88 -11.86 -19.13 -9.74
CA PRO A 88 -12.63 -20.11 -10.50
C PRO A 88 -13.14 -19.53 -11.83
N LEU A 89 -13.09 -20.36 -12.88
CA LEU A 89 -13.52 -19.97 -14.22
C LEU A 89 -15.03 -19.71 -14.30
N GLY A 90 -15.41 -18.70 -15.07
CA GLY A 90 -16.80 -18.44 -15.44
C GLY A 90 -17.68 -17.87 -14.32
N VAL A 91 -17.07 -17.42 -13.22
CA VAL A 91 -17.77 -16.72 -12.13
C VAL A 91 -17.34 -15.25 -12.17
N PRO A 92 -18.19 -14.34 -12.69
CA PRO A 92 -17.88 -12.92 -12.67
C PRO A 92 -18.17 -12.31 -11.29
N GLY A 93 -17.55 -11.16 -11.01
CA GLY A 93 -17.86 -10.33 -9.85
C GLY A 93 -17.18 -10.82 -8.57
N ILE A 94 -16.00 -11.42 -8.70
CA ILE A 94 -15.24 -11.92 -7.56
C ILE A 94 -14.47 -10.76 -6.94
N VAL A 95 -14.62 -10.59 -5.63
CA VAL A 95 -13.80 -9.69 -4.83
C VAL A 95 -12.89 -10.51 -3.92
N ILE A 96 -11.58 -10.31 -4.08
CA ILE A 96 -10.52 -10.74 -3.18
C ILE A 96 -10.07 -9.51 -2.41
N ASP A 97 -10.55 -9.39 -1.17
CA ASP A 97 -10.07 -8.40 -0.22
C ASP A 97 -9.31 -9.13 0.88
N CYS A 98 -7.99 -9.00 0.91
CA CYS A 98 -7.18 -9.67 1.92
C CYS A 98 -7.19 -8.94 3.27
N ASN A 99 -7.84 -7.77 3.38
CA ASN A 99 -7.83 -6.95 4.59
C ASN A 99 -6.41 -6.76 5.16
N PHE A 100 -5.47 -6.45 4.26
CA PHE A 100 -4.04 -6.23 4.49
C PHE A 100 -3.26 -7.45 4.99
N ASN A 101 -3.86 -8.64 4.97
CA ASN A 101 -3.16 -9.88 5.25
C ASN A 101 -2.24 -10.31 4.10
N ALA A 102 -1.22 -11.08 4.45
CA ALA A 102 -0.24 -11.58 3.52
C ALA A 102 -0.64 -12.91 2.88
N LEU A 103 -0.45 -13.01 1.57
CA LEU A 103 -0.33 -14.23 0.80
C LEU A 103 1.17 -14.51 0.69
N VAL A 104 1.61 -15.62 1.28
CA VAL A 104 3.04 -15.96 1.38
C VAL A 104 3.33 -17.21 0.58
N GLY A 105 4.22 -17.05 -0.40
CA GLY A 105 4.71 -18.15 -1.21
C GLY A 105 5.65 -19.07 -0.42
N PRO A 106 5.85 -20.31 -0.89
CA PRO A 106 6.73 -21.25 -0.23
C PRO A 106 8.17 -20.76 -0.50
N LEU A 107 8.88 -20.37 0.56
CA LEU A 107 10.27 -19.85 0.57
C LEU A 107 11.34 -20.80 -0.04
N VAL A 108 10.96 -21.79 -0.84
CA VAL A 108 11.82 -22.86 -1.32
C VAL A 108 12.20 -22.60 -2.78
N SER A 109 13.47 -22.31 -3.02
CA SER A 109 14.02 -22.35 -4.37
C SER A 109 13.95 -23.79 -4.91
N GLY A 110 13.35 -23.96 -6.10
CA GLY A 110 13.32 -25.25 -6.81
C GLY A 110 12.02 -26.06 -6.73
N VAL A 111 10.95 -25.54 -6.13
CA VAL A 111 9.57 -26.01 -6.45
C VAL A 111 9.11 -25.35 -7.75
N GLY A 112 8.40 -26.10 -8.60
CA GLY A 112 8.16 -25.76 -10.01
C GLY A 112 7.51 -24.40 -10.26
N PHE A 113 7.73 -23.89 -11.47
CA PHE A 113 7.32 -22.60 -12.07
C PHE A 113 5.81 -22.28 -12.10
N TYR A 114 4.97 -22.82 -11.21
CA TYR A 114 3.51 -22.84 -11.42
C TYR A 114 2.67 -22.09 -10.38
N THR A 115 3.27 -21.54 -9.32
CA THR A 115 2.50 -20.96 -8.22
C THR A 115 2.69 -19.44 -8.21
N SER A 116 1.73 -18.70 -8.76
CA SER A 116 1.57 -17.27 -8.50
C SER A 116 0.74 -17.06 -7.24
N GLY A 117 0.85 -15.90 -6.61
CA GLY A 117 0.08 -15.57 -5.39
C GLY A 117 -1.42 -15.56 -5.66
N ILE A 118 -1.84 -14.89 -6.72
CA ILE A 118 -3.20 -14.95 -7.25
C ILE A 118 -3.12 -15.34 -8.72
N SER A 119 -3.88 -16.34 -9.15
CA SER A 119 -3.94 -16.77 -10.53
C SER A 119 -5.36 -17.11 -10.98
N ASP A 120 -5.65 -17.05 -12.26
CA ASP A 120 -6.82 -17.76 -12.78
C ASP A 120 -6.50 -19.25 -13.01
N ALA A 121 -7.53 -20.09 -13.09
CA ALA A 121 -7.37 -21.51 -13.41
C ALA A 121 -7.09 -21.75 -14.91
N LEU A 122 -6.24 -20.92 -15.53
CA LEU A 122 -5.87 -20.93 -16.95
C LEU A 122 -7.07 -20.70 -17.87
N GLY A 123 -7.89 -19.71 -17.54
CA GLY A 123 -9.08 -19.36 -18.32
C GLY A 123 -9.69 -18.03 -17.89
N PRO A 124 -10.60 -17.48 -18.71
CA PRO A 124 -11.06 -16.11 -18.58
C PRO A 124 -11.82 -15.88 -17.28
N VAL A 125 -11.38 -14.88 -16.53
CA VAL A 125 -12.11 -14.28 -15.40
C VAL A 125 -12.67 -12.95 -15.86
N ALA A 126 -13.90 -12.63 -15.46
CA ALA A 126 -14.49 -11.32 -15.70
C ALA A 126 -14.82 -10.65 -14.36
N ASP A 127 -14.77 -9.32 -14.29
CA ASP A 127 -15.19 -8.54 -13.12
C ASP A 127 -14.47 -9.00 -11.82
N LEU A 128 -13.13 -9.07 -11.84
CA LEU A 128 -12.33 -9.43 -10.67
C LEU A 128 -11.81 -8.17 -9.98
N THR A 129 -11.96 -8.09 -8.67
CA THR A 129 -11.27 -7.09 -7.85
C THR A 129 -10.30 -7.78 -6.89
N VAL A 130 -9.05 -7.35 -6.87
CA VAL A 130 -8.03 -7.74 -5.89
C VAL A 130 -7.61 -6.48 -5.13
N MET A 131 -7.80 -6.48 -3.82
CA MET A 131 -7.40 -5.34 -3.01
C MET A 131 -6.90 -5.69 -1.63
N ASN A 132 -6.13 -4.75 -1.08
CA ASN A 132 -5.63 -4.80 0.29
C ASN A 132 -4.85 -6.09 0.57
N CYS A 133 -4.09 -6.62 -0.38
CA CYS A 133 -3.26 -7.80 -0.18
C CYS A 133 -1.78 -7.43 -0.04
N GLU A 134 -1.05 -8.16 0.79
CA GLU A 134 0.41 -8.26 0.72
C GLU A 134 0.76 -9.60 0.04
N ILE A 135 1.52 -9.59 -1.05
CA ILE A 135 1.73 -10.77 -1.90
C ILE A 135 3.23 -10.93 -2.20
N PHE A 136 3.85 -11.96 -1.63
CA PHE A 136 5.30 -12.15 -1.77
C PHE A 136 5.79 -13.57 -1.65
N GLY A 137 7.03 -13.78 -2.10
CA GLY A 137 7.74 -15.05 -1.96
C GLY A 137 7.22 -16.16 -2.88
N PHE A 138 6.40 -15.82 -3.88
CA PHE A 138 5.93 -16.78 -4.86
C PHE A 138 7.01 -17.07 -5.91
N PRO A 139 7.26 -18.34 -6.28
CA PRO A 139 8.25 -18.71 -7.30
C PRO A 139 8.01 -18.12 -8.69
N ARG A 140 6.77 -17.69 -8.99
CA ARG A 140 6.42 -17.00 -10.23
C ARG A 140 5.99 -15.57 -9.93
N ASP A 141 4.74 -15.21 -10.20
CA ASP A 141 4.27 -13.82 -10.07
C ASP A 141 3.52 -13.60 -8.75
N GLY A 142 3.43 -12.34 -8.34
CA GLY A 142 2.45 -11.98 -7.30
C GLY A 142 1.03 -12.25 -7.79
N ILE A 143 0.67 -11.68 -8.94
CA ILE A 143 -0.64 -11.85 -9.59
C ILE A 143 -0.43 -12.24 -11.05
N PHE A 144 -1.10 -13.30 -11.51
CA PHE A 144 -1.09 -13.73 -12.90
C PHE A 144 -2.48 -13.96 -13.46
N LEU A 145 -2.87 -13.27 -14.52
CA LEU A 145 -4.16 -13.51 -15.18
C LEU A 145 -3.99 -13.66 -16.69
N THR A 146 -4.78 -14.55 -17.27
CA THR A 146 -4.85 -14.82 -18.71
C THR A 146 -6.28 -14.79 -19.26
N GLY A 147 -6.48 -14.14 -20.41
CA GLY A 147 -7.76 -14.10 -21.12
C GLY A 147 -8.88 -13.36 -20.36
N SER A 148 -8.54 -12.59 -19.33
CA SER A 148 -9.48 -12.01 -18.38
C SER A 148 -9.95 -10.61 -18.79
N ASP A 149 -11.10 -10.14 -18.27
CA ASP A 149 -11.70 -8.86 -18.63
C ASP A 149 -12.25 -8.12 -17.41
N THR A 150 -12.20 -6.78 -17.40
CA THR A 150 -12.74 -5.99 -16.29
C THR A 150 -12.09 -6.35 -14.95
N ILE A 151 -10.79 -6.02 -14.84
CA ILE A 151 -9.95 -6.39 -13.69
C ILE A 151 -9.54 -5.14 -12.92
N ASN A 152 -9.78 -5.11 -11.61
CA ASN A 152 -9.33 -4.04 -10.72
C ASN A 152 -8.33 -4.58 -9.70
N ILE A 153 -7.10 -4.07 -9.74
CA ILE A 153 -6.03 -4.39 -8.78
C ILE A 153 -5.70 -3.10 -8.04
N SER A 154 -6.12 -2.99 -6.78
CA SER A 154 -5.93 -1.75 -6.02
C SER A 154 -5.36 -1.96 -4.64
N ASN A 155 -4.55 -1.02 -4.15
CA ASN A 155 -4.11 -1.03 -2.75
C ASN A 155 -3.41 -2.35 -2.37
N ASN A 156 -2.51 -2.90 -3.20
CA ASN A 156 -1.74 -4.09 -2.88
C ASN A 156 -0.26 -3.77 -2.63
N LEU A 157 0.39 -4.56 -1.78
CA LEU A 157 1.83 -4.62 -1.61
C LEU A 157 2.33 -5.90 -2.29
N ILE A 158 3.04 -5.79 -3.41
CA ILE A 158 3.46 -6.94 -4.22
C ILE A 158 4.98 -6.92 -4.37
N HIS A 159 5.67 -7.88 -3.75
CA HIS A 159 7.13 -7.84 -3.70
C HIS A 159 7.80 -9.20 -3.60
N ASP A 160 9.11 -9.23 -3.85
CA ASP A 160 9.97 -10.41 -3.67
C ASP A 160 9.40 -11.68 -4.34
N ASN A 161 8.72 -11.53 -5.48
CA ASN A 161 8.25 -12.65 -6.29
C ASN A 161 9.32 -13.05 -7.33
N GLY A 162 9.32 -14.32 -7.72
CA GLY A 162 10.36 -14.96 -8.51
C GLY A 162 10.35 -14.60 -9.99
N VAL A 163 9.29 -13.95 -10.48
CA VAL A 163 9.16 -13.39 -11.83
C VAL A 163 8.57 -11.99 -11.70
N ASP A 164 7.33 -11.74 -12.08
CA ASP A 164 6.77 -10.40 -12.12
C ASP A 164 5.96 -10.07 -10.86
N GLY A 165 5.78 -8.79 -10.56
CA GLY A 165 4.78 -8.39 -9.56
C GLY A 165 3.38 -8.75 -10.04
N ILE A 166 3.01 -8.22 -11.21
CA ILE A 166 1.75 -8.48 -11.90
C ILE A 166 2.04 -8.88 -13.35
N GLU A 167 1.57 -10.05 -13.77
CA GLU A 167 1.67 -10.51 -15.16
C GLU A 167 0.26 -10.73 -15.76
N PHE A 168 -0.08 -9.98 -16.81
CA PHE A 168 -1.34 -10.13 -17.54
C PHE A 168 -1.10 -10.56 -18.99
N VAL A 169 -1.84 -11.58 -19.44
CA VAL A 169 -1.75 -12.13 -20.81
C VAL A 169 -3.13 -12.15 -21.45
N SER A 170 -3.35 -11.46 -22.58
CA SER A 170 -4.67 -11.38 -23.22
C SER A 170 -5.77 -10.82 -22.30
N VAL A 171 -5.43 -9.87 -21.45
CA VAL A 171 -6.38 -9.21 -20.52
C VAL A 171 -6.96 -7.94 -21.13
N SER A 172 -8.17 -7.55 -20.76
CA SER A 172 -8.79 -6.30 -21.22
C SER A 172 -9.49 -5.53 -20.10
N ASN A 173 -9.68 -4.22 -20.31
CA ASN A 173 -10.48 -3.34 -19.43
C ASN A 173 -10.02 -3.36 -17.96
N CYS A 174 -8.73 -3.18 -17.70
CA CYS A 174 -8.20 -3.25 -16.34
C CYS A 174 -7.81 -1.91 -15.73
N LEU A 175 -7.84 -1.84 -14.40
CA LEU A 175 -7.37 -0.72 -13.58
C LEU A 175 -6.38 -1.28 -12.54
N ILE A 176 -5.16 -0.76 -12.56
CA ILE A 176 -4.13 -1.05 -11.57
C ILE A 176 -3.82 0.27 -10.86
N GLU A 177 -4.25 0.42 -9.62
CA GLU A 177 -4.14 1.68 -8.89
C GLU A 177 -3.64 1.58 -7.44
N ASP A 178 -2.90 2.59 -6.98
CA ASP A 178 -2.45 2.70 -5.59
C ASP A 178 -1.71 1.46 -5.04
N ASN A 179 -1.03 0.70 -5.91
CA ASN A 179 -0.23 -0.45 -5.52
C ASN A 179 1.23 -0.04 -5.27
N LEU A 180 1.87 -0.72 -4.31
CA LEU A 180 3.33 -0.74 -4.16
C LEU A 180 3.86 -2.05 -4.75
N ILE A 181 4.65 -1.95 -5.81
CA ILE A 181 5.22 -3.09 -6.52
C ILE A 181 6.74 -2.97 -6.50
N LEU A 182 7.45 -3.84 -5.78
CA LEU A 182 8.90 -3.69 -5.62
C LEU A 182 9.67 -4.99 -5.50
N ALA A 183 10.96 -4.94 -5.84
CA ALA A 183 11.89 -6.05 -5.65
C ALA A 183 11.43 -7.39 -6.25
N ASN A 184 10.60 -7.36 -7.30
CA ASN A 184 10.28 -8.56 -8.05
C ASN A 184 11.47 -8.91 -8.97
N PHE A 185 11.69 -10.20 -9.17
CA PHE A 185 12.91 -10.70 -9.83
C PHE A 185 12.93 -10.46 -11.35
N ASN A 186 11.80 -10.09 -11.94
CA ASN A 186 11.69 -9.61 -13.30
C ASN A 186 11.01 -8.24 -13.31
N ASP A 187 9.85 -8.08 -13.95
CA ASP A 187 9.19 -6.80 -14.12
C ASP A 187 8.30 -6.45 -12.92
N GLY A 188 8.06 -5.17 -12.69
CA GLY A 188 7.01 -4.75 -11.76
C GLY A 188 5.64 -5.17 -12.31
N ILE A 189 5.34 -4.72 -13.52
CA ILE A 189 4.13 -5.08 -14.27
C ILE A 189 4.53 -5.54 -15.67
N TYR A 190 4.11 -6.74 -16.07
CA TYR A 190 4.28 -7.29 -17.41
C TYR A 190 2.94 -7.51 -18.11
N PHE A 191 2.77 -6.93 -19.28
CA PHE A 191 1.58 -7.11 -20.14
C PHE A 191 1.94 -7.77 -21.47
N ASP A 192 1.27 -8.86 -21.81
CA ASP A 192 1.26 -9.45 -23.16
C ASP A 192 -0.15 -9.40 -23.74
N THR A 193 -0.32 -8.71 -24.87
CA THR A 193 -1.59 -8.65 -25.60
C THR A 193 -2.73 -8.10 -24.72
N VAL A 194 -2.46 -7.04 -23.96
CA VAL A 194 -3.42 -6.40 -23.03
C VAL A 194 -4.07 -5.17 -23.68
N PHE A 195 -5.37 -4.95 -23.45
CA PHE A 195 -6.12 -3.87 -24.11
C PHE A 195 -6.92 -3.01 -23.12
N ASN A 196 -6.95 -1.69 -23.36
CA ASN A 196 -7.78 -0.73 -22.60
C ASN A 196 -7.55 -0.80 -21.08
N CYS A 197 -6.29 -0.74 -20.66
CA CYS A 197 -5.90 -0.80 -19.25
C CYS A 197 -5.31 0.51 -18.74
N GLN A 198 -5.59 0.83 -17.48
CA GLN A 198 -5.09 2.00 -16.77
C GLN A 198 -4.16 1.59 -15.64
N ILE A 199 -3.00 2.24 -15.55
CA ILE A 199 -2.02 2.07 -14.48
C ILE A 199 -1.86 3.45 -13.85
N THR A 200 -2.35 3.65 -12.62
CA THR A 200 -2.36 4.99 -12.00
C THR A 200 -1.99 5.01 -10.53
N ASN A 201 -1.29 6.07 -10.07
CA ASN A 201 -0.92 6.26 -8.66
C ASN A 201 -0.11 5.11 -8.03
N ASN A 202 0.51 4.24 -8.82
CA ASN A 202 1.33 3.16 -8.30
C ASN A 202 2.74 3.64 -8.00
N THR A 203 3.41 2.95 -7.08
CA THR A 203 4.85 3.04 -6.86
C THR A 203 5.50 1.74 -7.29
N ILE A 204 6.35 1.76 -8.32
CA ILE A 204 6.90 0.59 -9.01
C ILE A 204 8.42 0.70 -9.06
N ASN A 205 9.10 0.14 -8.05
CA ASN A 205 10.51 0.45 -7.81
C ASN A 205 11.38 -0.78 -7.54
N ASN A 206 12.67 -0.68 -7.85
CA ASN A 206 13.67 -1.71 -7.52
C ASN A 206 13.35 -3.11 -8.09
N ASN A 207 12.58 -3.21 -9.18
CA ASN A 207 12.41 -4.49 -9.87
C ASN A 207 13.67 -4.79 -10.70
N ILE A 208 14.00 -6.06 -10.83
CA ILE A 208 15.28 -6.49 -11.43
C ILE A 208 15.29 -6.37 -12.95
N ASN A 209 14.12 -6.27 -13.60
CA ASN A 209 14.00 -5.89 -15.01
C ASN A 209 13.34 -4.51 -15.12
N SER A 210 12.24 -4.37 -15.86
CA SER A 210 11.59 -3.10 -16.12
C SER A 210 10.57 -2.77 -15.02
N GLY A 211 10.23 -1.49 -14.87
CA GLY A 211 9.10 -1.11 -14.03
C GLY A 211 7.78 -1.61 -14.62
N ILE A 212 7.53 -1.22 -15.86
CA ILE A 212 6.38 -1.66 -16.67
C ILE A 212 6.89 -2.15 -18.02
N GLU A 213 6.57 -3.39 -18.41
CA GLU A 213 6.89 -3.97 -19.71
C GLU A 213 5.61 -4.29 -20.49
N LEU A 214 5.52 -3.80 -21.74
CA LEU A 214 4.36 -3.92 -22.62
C LEU A 214 4.71 -4.64 -23.92
N PHE A 215 4.05 -5.77 -24.17
CA PHE A 215 4.16 -6.54 -25.40
C PHE A 215 2.83 -6.56 -26.14
N SER A 216 2.78 -6.04 -27.37
CA SER A 216 1.57 -6.00 -28.21
C SER A 216 0.30 -5.51 -27.49
N SER A 217 0.46 -4.56 -26.56
CA SER A 217 -0.60 -4.10 -25.65
C SER A 217 -1.06 -2.68 -25.99
N THR A 218 -2.36 -2.50 -26.25
CA THR A 218 -2.91 -1.24 -26.77
C THR A 218 -4.42 -1.14 -26.58
N PRO A 219 -5.01 0.02 -26.28
CA PRO A 219 -4.37 1.19 -25.70
C PRO A 219 -4.09 1.00 -24.21
N ILE A 220 -2.97 1.51 -23.71
CA ILE A 220 -2.60 1.52 -22.29
C ILE A 220 -2.50 2.97 -21.80
N PHE A 221 -3.03 3.27 -20.62
CA PHE A 221 -2.97 4.60 -19.98
C PHE A 221 -2.11 4.49 -18.72
N ILE A 222 -1.10 5.35 -18.58
CA ILE A 222 -0.16 5.33 -17.44
C ILE A 222 -0.09 6.74 -16.87
N ASP A 223 -0.61 6.97 -15.66
CA ASP A 223 -0.81 8.31 -15.12
C ASP A 223 -0.48 8.43 -13.62
N ASN A 224 0.24 9.48 -13.22
CA ASN A 224 0.58 9.76 -11.81
C ASN A 224 1.34 8.63 -11.06
N ASN A 225 2.15 7.83 -11.76
CA ASN A 225 2.95 6.76 -11.14
C ASN A 225 4.36 7.24 -10.76
N PHE A 226 4.94 6.59 -9.75
CA PHE A 226 6.36 6.65 -9.41
C PHE A 226 7.03 5.36 -9.88
N ILE A 227 7.94 5.43 -10.85
CA ILE A 227 8.57 4.27 -11.47
C ILE A 227 10.08 4.47 -11.45
N GLU A 228 10.78 3.88 -10.49
CA GLU A 228 12.17 4.27 -10.22
C GLU A 228 13.09 3.13 -9.82
N ASN A 229 14.38 3.25 -10.16
CA ASN A 229 15.42 2.29 -9.76
C ASN A 229 15.15 0.86 -10.23
N ASN A 230 14.36 0.69 -11.30
CA ASN A 230 14.25 -0.59 -11.97
C ASN A 230 15.53 -0.79 -12.79
N THR A 231 16.09 -2.00 -12.77
CA THR A 231 17.44 -2.22 -13.30
C THR A 231 17.49 -2.06 -14.84
N ASN A 232 16.37 -2.37 -15.52
CA ASN A 232 16.17 -2.12 -16.95
C ASN A 232 15.30 -0.87 -17.17
N ASP A 233 14.34 -0.88 -18.09
CA ASP A 233 13.59 0.31 -18.45
C ASP A 233 12.57 0.73 -17.36
N GLY A 234 12.25 2.01 -17.25
CA GLY A 234 11.12 2.43 -16.41
C GLY A 234 9.81 1.93 -17.02
N VAL A 235 9.57 2.29 -18.28
CA VAL A 235 8.46 1.81 -19.10
C VAL A 235 9.01 1.32 -20.45
N TYR A 236 8.88 0.03 -20.73
CA TYR A 236 9.24 -0.56 -22.02
C TYR A 236 8.00 -0.95 -22.83
N GLY A 237 8.05 -0.70 -24.14
CA GLY A 237 7.13 -1.24 -25.13
C GLY A 237 7.87 -1.98 -26.24
N ASP A 238 7.31 -3.06 -26.76
CA ASP A 238 7.89 -3.90 -27.83
C ASP A 238 7.91 -3.24 -29.22
N GLY A 239 7.61 -1.94 -29.33
CA GLY A 239 7.35 -1.28 -30.59
C GLY A 239 6.01 -1.66 -31.21
N ASN A 240 5.22 -2.56 -30.59
CA ASN A 240 3.83 -2.81 -30.94
C ASN A 240 2.78 -2.26 -29.98
N SER A 241 3.21 -1.82 -28.82
CA SER A 241 2.35 -1.29 -27.77
C SER A 241 2.12 0.22 -27.89
N ASP A 242 0.88 0.65 -27.67
CA ASP A 242 0.48 2.07 -27.70
C ASP A 242 0.12 2.53 -26.28
N VAL A 243 0.96 3.41 -25.71
CA VAL A 243 0.67 4.14 -24.48
C VAL A 243 -0.02 5.45 -24.85
N LEU A 244 -1.30 5.62 -24.52
CA LEU A 244 -2.14 6.77 -24.90
C LEU A 244 -2.41 7.72 -23.73
N ALA A 245 -2.91 8.92 -24.05
CA ALA A 245 -3.27 9.95 -23.09
C ALA A 245 -4.47 9.57 -22.20
N PRO A 246 -4.46 9.88 -20.89
CA PRO A 246 -3.43 10.65 -20.19
C PRO A 246 -2.16 9.81 -19.90
N PHE A 247 -1.02 10.34 -20.35
CA PHE A 247 0.31 9.90 -19.94
C PHE A 247 0.99 11.06 -19.23
N THR A 248 0.52 11.42 -18.03
CA THR A 248 0.95 12.64 -17.33
C THR A 248 1.17 12.39 -15.84
N GLY A 249 1.86 13.31 -15.18
CA GLY A 249 2.12 13.26 -13.74
C GLY A 249 3.04 12.11 -13.31
N ASN A 250 3.57 11.31 -14.23
CA ASN A 250 4.48 10.23 -13.88
C ASN A 250 5.87 10.78 -13.54
N ARG A 251 6.50 10.16 -12.55
CA ARG A 251 7.90 10.33 -12.21
C ARG A 251 8.62 9.02 -12.51
N ILE A 252 9.38 9.00 -13.58
CA ILE A 252 10.05 7.82 -14.12
C ILE A 252 11.55 8.12 -14.10
N CYS A 253 12.24 7.82 -13.00
CA CYS A 253 13.61 8.27 -12.77
C CYS A 253 14.54 7.13 -12.38
N SER A 254 15.83 7.26 -12.72
CA SER A 254 16.88 6.35 -12.29
C SER A 254 16.61 4.90 -12.68
N ASN A 255 15.91 4.69 -13.79
CA ASN A 255 15.80 3.37 -14.39
C ASN A 255 16.90 3.21 -15.42
N GLY A 256 17.36 1.99 -15.60
CA GLY A 256 18.24 1.66 -16.72
C GLY A 256 19.66 2.16 -16.54
N ASP A 257 20.35 1.65 -15.51
CA ASP A 257 21.79 1.88 -15.27
C ASP A 257 22.72 1.22 -16.33
N GLY A 258 22.15 0.75 -17.46
CA GLY A 258 22.83 0.04 -18.55
C GLY A 258 22.91 0.86 -19.84
N ALA A 259 23.77 0.43 -20.77
CA ALA A 259 23.97 1.14 -22.05
C ALA A 259 22.81 1.01 -23.04
N THR A 260 21.76 0.24 -22.71
CA THR A 260 20.66 -0.14 -23.62
C THR A 260 19.28 0.00 -22.97
N SER A 261 19.20 0.63 -21.80
CA SER A 261 17.98 0.81 -21.02
C SER A 261 17.71 2.30 -20.80
N PHE A 262 16.44 2.63 -20.60
CA PHE A 262 15.90 3.99 -20.67
C PHE A 262 14.75 4.18 -19.69
N ASP A 263 14.44 5.41 -19.31
CA ASP A 263 13.24 5.63 -18.49
C ASP A 263 11.98 5.28 -19.29
N ILE A 264 11.93 5.62 -20.58
CA ILE A 264 10.84 5.22 -21.46
C ILE A 264 11.38 4.71 -22.80
N ASN A 265 11.00 3.49 -23.18
CA ASN A 265 11.50 2.82 -24.38
C ASN A 265 10.36 2.20 -25.21
N GLY A 266 10.50 2.24 -26.54
CA GLY A 266 9.75 1.40 -27.49
C GLY A 266 8.22 1.53 -27.54
N CYS A 267 7.61 2.53 -26.91
CA CYS A 267 6.17 2.79 -27.00
C CYS A 267 5.82 3.64 -28.23
N ARG A 268 4.82 3.23 -29.04
CA ARG A 268 4.53 3.85 -30.37
C ARG A 268 3.85 5.21 -30.34
N ALA A 269 3.12 5.56 -29.26
CA ALA A 269 2.19 6.68 -29.27
C ALA A 269 2.19 7.50 -27.98
N ILE A 270 3.36 7.73 -27.36
CA ILE A 270 3.43 8.53 -26.14
C ILE A 270 3.00 9.96 -26.45
N ASP A 271 1.93 10.43 -25.80
CA ASP A 271 1.46 11.80 -25.93
C ASP A 271 2.53 12.77 -25.43
N ALA A 272 3.21 13.45 -26.36
CA ALA A 272 4.21 14.49 -26.09
C ALA A 272 3.63 15.78 -25.45
N THR A 273 2.36 15.77 -25.04
CA THR A 273 1.73 16.86 -24.28
C THR A 273 1.56 16.55 -22.79
N GLY A 274 1.79 15.29 -22.38
CA GLY A 274 1.73 14.88 -20.99
C GLY A 274 2.94 15.35 -20.19
N ILE A 275 2.71 15.80 -18.95
CA ILE A 275 3.73 16.36 -18.08
C ILE A 275 4.39 15.22 -17.29
N ASN A 276 5.48 14.64 -17.80
CA ASN A 276 6.24 13.59 -17.08
C ASN A 276 7.63 14.07 -16.65
N THR A 277 8.11 13.53 -15.54
CA THR A 277 9.48 13.76 -15.03
C THR A 277 10.32 12.52 -15.35
N CYS A 278 11.34 12.64 -16.21
CA CYS A 278 12.29 11.57 -16.54
C CYS A 278 13.74 12.05 -16.64
N ASP A 279 14.74 11.16 -16.55
CA ASP A 279 16.15 11.52 -16.69
C ASP A 279 16.41 12.10 -18.09
N THR A 280 17.07 13.26 -18.15
CA THR A 280 17.38 13.94 -19.44
C THR A 280 18.88 14.09 -19.67
N SER A 281 19.72 13.42 -18.88
CA SER A 281 21.18 13.52 -19.05
C SER A 281 21.61 12.77 -20.31
N PRO A 282 22.55 13.30 -21.12
CA PRO A 282 23.03 12.67 -22.35
C PRO A 282 23.73 11.30 -22.16
N THR A 283 23.93 10.85 -20.92
CA THR A 283 24.40 9.50 -20.57
C THR A 283 23.27 8.46 -20.56
N TYR A 284 22.04 8.88 -20.31
CA TYR A 284 20.82 8.06 -20.32
C TYR A 284 20.10 8.42 -21.62
N GLN A 285 20.41 7.67 -22.68
CA GLN A 285 20.07 8.05 -24.03
C GLN A 285 18.57 7.89 -24.28
N GLU A 286 17.71 8.89 -24.11
CA GLU A 286 16.28 8.84 -24.51
C GLU A 286 16.05 8.73 -26.05
N LEU A 287 16.85 7.92 -26.77
CA LEU A 287 16.84 7.67 -28.20
C LEU A 287 15.76 6.62 -28.54
N GLY A 288 14.52 7.02 -28.32
CA GLY A 288 13.30 6.29 -28.70
C GLY A 288 12.06 7.18 -28.73
N ALA A 289 12.06 8.28 -27.97
CA ALA A 289 11.00 9.27 -28.02
C ALA A 289 10.99 10.02 -29.37
N PRO A 290 9.84 10.14 -30.06
CA PRO A 290 9.70 11.02 -31.21
C PRO A 290 10.20 12.45 -30.89
N PRO A 291 10.58 13.26 -31.89
CA PRO A 291 10.94 14.65 -31.65
C PRO A 291 9.71 15.44 -31.13
N GLY A 292 9.58 15.55 -29.81
CA GLY A 292 8.41 16.12 -29.14
C GLY A 292 8.33 15.56 -27.71
N GLN A 293 8.41 16.45 -26.73
CA GLN A 293 8.66 16.22 -25.31
C GLN A 293 7.73 15.19 -24.62
N VAL A 294 8.18 13.94 -24.50
CA VAL A 294 7.53 12.96 -23.60
C VAL A 294 7.93 13.21 -22.14
N CYS A 295 9.19 13.55 -21.91
CA CYS A 295 9.75 13.92 -20.61
C CYS A 295 9.83 15.45 -20.55
N THR A 296 8.81 16.05 -19.95
CA THR A 296 8.64 17.50 -19.85
C THR A 296 9.59 18.10 -18.83
N PHE A 297 9.86 17.35 -17.76
CA PHE A 297 10.77 17.74 -16.70
C PHE A 297 11.93 16.77 -16.62
N THR A 298 13.12 17.33 -16.40
CA THR A 298 14.27 16.54 -16.01
C THR A 298 13.98 15.96 -14.64
N CYS A 299 14.14 14.65 -14.44
CA CYS A 299 14.58 14.15 -13.16
C CYS A 299 15.85 14.94 -12.90
N ALA A 300 15.75 15.93 -12.01
CA ALA A 300 16.94 16.48 -11.43
C ALA A 300 17.51 15.34 -10.59
N PHE A 301 18.21 14.42 -11.25
CA PHE A 301 19.26 13.66 -10.65
C PHE A 301 20.29 14.71 -10.23
N VAL A 302 20.05 15.31 -9.07
CA VAL A 302 21.15 15.72 -8.25
C VAL A 302 21.54 14.43 -7.55
N PRO A 303 22.66 13.79 -7.90
CA PRO A 303 23.22 12.79 -7.03
C PRO A 303 23.36 13.44 -5.64
N GLY A 304 22.47 13.06 -4.71
CA GLY A 304 22.34 13.67 -3.39
C GLY A 304 21.18 14.67 -3.15
N ALA A 305 20.20 14.89 -4.04
CA ALA A 305 18.95 15.59 -3.68
C ALA A 305 17.76 14.62 -3.60
N SER A 306 17.81 13.77 -2.60
CA SER A 306 16.64 13.12 -2.05
C SER A 306 15.79 14.15 -1.29
N SER A 307 14.46 13.97 -1.23
CA SER A 307 13.62 14.79 -0.36
C SER A 307 14.08 14.60 1.07
N GLN A 308 14.40 15.68 1.74
CA GLN A 308 14.99 15.65 3.07
C GLN A 308 13.85 15.47 4.06
N ILE A 309 13.76 14.29 4.67
CA ILE A 309 12.76 13.99 5.70
C ILE A 309 13.50 13.89 7.03
N LEU A 310 13.07 14.69 8.00
CA LEU A 310 13.55 14.58 9.37
C LEU A 310 12.53 13.80 10.20
N ILE A 311 12.98 12.76 10.88
CA ILE A 311 12.26 12.11 11.97
C ILE A 311 12.90 12.60 13.26
N VAL A 312 12.19 13.42 14.03
CA VAL A 312 12.53 13.76 15.41
C VAL A 312 11.90 12.70 16.31
N ASP A 313 12.78 11.90 16.90
CA ASP A 313 12.47 10.90 17.92
C ASP A 313 12.52 11.59 19.29
N ASP A 314 11.38 12.12 19.70
CA ASP A 314 11.17 12.84 20.96
C ASP A 314 10.91 11.83 22.09
N ASN A 315 12.00 11.19 22.49
CA ASN A 315 12.04 10.05 23.39
C ASN A 315 12.60 10.40 24.78
N ASP A 316 12.47 11.66 25.19
CA ASP A 316 12.95 12.16 26.48
C ASP A 316 11.82 12.50 27.49
N GLY A 317 10.57 12.19 27.11
CA GLY A 317 9.42 12.18 28.00
C GLY A 317 9.69 11.39 29.30
N LEU A 318 9.09 11.85 30.40
CA LEU A 318 9.41 11.32 31.73
C LEU A 318 8.99 9.86 31.92
N PHE A 319 8.00 9.40 31.17
CA PHE A 319 7.51 8.02 31.20
C PHE A 319 7.19 7.54 29.78
N ALA A 320 7.19 6.22 29.59
CA ALA A 320 6.80 5.56 28.35
C ALA A 320 6.22 4.17 28.63
N SER A 321 5.33 3.70 27.76
CA SER A 321 4.70 2.36 27.78
C SER A 321 5.33 1.43 26.74
N GLY A 322 5.95 2.02 25.73
CA GLY A 322 6.70 1.43 24.65
C GLY A 322 7.81 2.39 24.20
N ASP A 323 8.36 2.14 23.01
CA ASP A 323 9.31 3.05 22.37
C ASP A 323 8.55 4.12 21.56
N SER A 324 9.25 5.10 20.98
CA SER A 324 8.62 5.99 20.00
C SER A 324 8.35 5.25 18.69
N SER A 325 7.55 5.86 17.81
CA SER A 325 7.29 5.33 16.47
C SER A 325 8.38 5.68 15.45
N ALA A 326 9.52 6.23 15.88
CA ALA A 326 10.56 6.70 14.98
C ALA A 326 11.08 5.60 14.03
N MET A 327 11.19 4.37 14.53
CA MET A 327 11.67 3.24 13.73
C MET A 327 10.60 2.73 12.75
N ASP A 328 9.31 2.82 13.08
CA ASP A 328 8.22 2.52 12.16
C ASP A 328 8.23 3.50 10.97
N PHE A 329 8.36 4.80 11.24
CA PHE A 329 8.52 5.80 10.19
C PHE A 329 9.79 5.58 9.37
N PHE A 330 10.92 5.28 10.01
CA PHE A 330 12.17 5.01 9.32
C PHE A 330 12.04 3.79 8.39
N ASN A 331 11.51 2.67 8.87
CA ASN A 331 11.35 1.46 8.07
C ASN A 331 10.35 1.65 6.93
N ALA A 332 9.33 2.47 7.11
CA ALA A 332 8.35 2.78 6.06
C ALA A 332 8.96 3.63 4.92
N LEU A 333 9.90 4.52 5.25
CA LEU A 333 10.43 5.54 4.33
C LEU A 333 11.81 5.21 3.78
N ASN A 334 12.73 4.67 4.58
CA ASN A 334 14.12 4.41 4.21
C ASN A 334 14.31 3.47 3.01
N PRO A 335 13.43 2.47 2.76
CA PRO A 335 13.52 1.67 1.53
C PRO A 335 13.30 2.49 0.25
N ASN A 336 12.75 3.70 0.34
CA ASN A 336 12.58 4.60 -0.80
C ASN A 336 13.86 5.45 -1.01
N PRO A 337 14.63 5.21 -2.09
CA PRO A 337 15.88 5.94 -2.34
C PRO A 337 15.67 7.43 -2.69
N CYS A 338 14.44 7.87 -2.95
CA CYS A 338 14.12 9.29 -3.12
C CYS A 338 14.00 10.06 -1.81
N PHE A 339 13.98 9.39 -0.66
CA PHE A 339 13.96 10.02 0.65
C PHE A 339 15.33 9.96 1.30
N ASN A 340 15.80 11.10 1.79
CA ASN A 340 16.91 11.15 2.75
C ASN A 340 16.27 11.22 4.12
N VAL A 341 16.10 10.06 4.73
CA VAL A 341 15.49 9.98 6.05
C VAL A 341 16.59 10.18 7.08
N VAL A 342 16.57 11.33 7.73
CA VAL A 342 17.48 11.65 8.83
C VAL A 342 16.73 11.48 10.13
N MET A 343 17.33 10.78 11.09
CA MET A 343 16.77 10.61 12.43
C MET A 343 17.51 11.49 13.43
N TRP A 344 16.75 12.17 14.28
CA TRP A 344 17.24 13.00 15.37
C TRP A 344 16.70 12.46 16.69
N LEU A 345 17.58 11.89 17.52
CA LEU A 345 17.20 11.35 18.83
C LEU A 345 17.40 12.42 19.90
N GLU A 346 16.32 12.92 20.50
CA GLU A 346 16.39 14.05 21.44
C GLU A 346 17.08 13.70 22.76
N ASN A 347 16.85 12.51 23.32
CA ASN A 347 17.53 12.10 24.55
C ASN A 347 19.07 12.04 24.43
N VAL A 348 19.61 11.98 23.21
CA VAL A 348 21.05 11.95 22.92
C VAL A 348 21.54 13.30 22.40
N SER A 349 20.79 13.93 21.49
CA SER A 349 21.24 15.09 20.72
C SER A 349 20.70 16.42 21.25
N GLY A 350 19.76 16.36 22.21
CA GLY A 350 18.99 17.49 22.73
C GLY A 350 18.05 18.09 21.67
N HIS A 351 17.44 19.22 21.97
CA HIS A 351 16.48 19.84 21.06
C HIS A 351 17.12 20.30 19.74
N PRO A 352 16.53 19.95 18.57
CA PRO A 352 16.94 20.54 17.31
C PRO A 352 16.67 22.05 17.31
N ASN A 353 17.30 22.80 16.40
CA ASN A 353 17.03 24.24 16.26
C ASN A 353 16.15 24.53 15.02
N LEU A 354 15.56 25.72 15.00
CA LEU A 354 14.63 26.13 13.94
C LEU A 354 15.24 26.04 12.53
N THR A 355 16.47 26.52 12.36
CA THR A 355 17.17 26.48 11.05
C THR A 355 17.38 25.05 10.59
N TYR A 356 17.60 24.12 11.52
CA TYR A 356 17.74 22.70 11.21
C TYR A 356 16.41 22.13 10.71
N LEU A 357 15.29 22.33 11.41
CA LEU A 357 13.97 21.88 10.95
C LEU A 357 13.61 22.45 9.57
N GLN A 358 13.96 23.72 9.31
CA GLN A 358 13.71 24.40 8.04
C GLN A 358 14.57 23.90 6.87
N SER A 359 15.58 23.06 7.13
CA SER A 359 16.40 22.46 6.07
C SER A 359 15.80 21.17 5.49
N PHE A 360 14.68 20.71 6.03
CA PHE A 360 13.96 19.52 5.59
C PHE A 360 12.66 19.88 4.89
N ASP A 361 12.27 19.06 3.91
CA ASP A 361 11.03 19.19 3.16
C ASP A 361 9.82 18.80 4.01
N VAL A 362 9.99 17.80 4.89
CA VAL A 362 8.99 17.35 5.86
C VAL A 362 9.66 17.02 7.18
N VAL A 363 9.02 17.40 8.29
CA VAL A 363 9.40 17.01 9.65
C VAL A 363 8.32 16.09 10.21
N ILE A 364 8.72 14.89 10.61
CA ILE A 364 7.94 13.99 11.46
C ILE A 364 8.43 14.20 12.89
N TRP A 365 7.54 14.60 13.78
CA TRP A 365 7.79 14.70 15.21
C TRP A 365 6.99 13.61 15.89
N THR A 366 7.68 12.59 16.40
CA THR A 366 7.05 11.42 17.03
C THR A 366 7.47 11.33 18.47
N THR A 367 6.48 11.31 19.35
CA THR A 367 6.65 10.92 20.75
C THR A 367 6.27 9.46 20.97
N GLY A 368 5.57 8.84 20.00
CA GLY A 368 4.96 7.52 20.11
C GLY A 368 4.25 7.33 21.45
N ASP A 369 4.82 6.45 22.26
CA ASP A 369 4.29 6.01 23.55
C ASP A 369 4.85 6.77 24.77
N TYR A 370 5.63 7.82 24.56
CA TYR A 370 6.14 8.68 25.64
C TYR A 370 5.07 9.68 26.11
N TRP A 371 5.09 9.97 27.42
CA TRP A 371 4.24 11.00 28.02
C TRP A 371 4.91 11.71 29.21
N ARG A 372 4.24 12.76 29.66
CA ARG A 372 4.64 13.70 30.71
C ARG A 372 5.97 14.36 30.37
N TYR A 373 5.87 15.45 29.61
CA TYR A 373 6.98 16.13 28.93
C TYR A 373 7.42 15.40 27.67
N ALA A 374 6.49 14.71 26.99
CA ALA A 374 6.76 14.14 25.68
C ALA A 374 6.83 15.18 24.55
N VAL A 375 6.26 16.36 24.75
CA VAL A 375 6.63 17.59 24.04
C VAL A 375 6.84 18.61 25.15
N ASP A 376 8.08 19.03 25.39
CA ASP A 376 8.38 19.90 26.52
C ASP A 376 8.23 21.40 26.16
N ALA A 377 8.59 22.29 27.10
CA ALA A 377 8.44 23.73 26.87
C ALA A 377 9.40 24.30 25.81
N ALA A 378 10.55 23.68 25.59
CA ALA A 378 11.49 24.01 24.53
C ALA A 378 10.97 23.53 23.17
N ASP A 379 10.42 22.32 23.12
CA ASP A 379 9.87 21.71 21.89
C ASP A 379 8.62 22.45 21.42
N ASP A 380 7.70 22.78 22.34
CA ASP A 380 6.56 23.66 22.05
C ASP A 380 7.02 24.99 21.44
N ALA A 381 8.00 25.64 22.08
CA ALA A 381 8.50 26.92 21.61
C ALA A 381 9.16 26.82 20.22
N LEU A 382 9.83 25.72 19.91
CA LEU A 382 10.45 25.43 18.62
C LEU A 382 9.39 25.16 17.54
N LEU A 383 8.46 24.25 17.80
CA LEU A 383 7.43 23.84 16.84
C LEU A 383 6.47 24.99 16.52
N ARG A 384 6.14 25.84 17.50
CA ARG A 384 5.40 27.08 17.22
C ARG A 384 6.16 28.02 16.28
N GLN A 385 7.47 28.18 16.45
CA GLN A 385 8.27 28.99 15.52
C GLN A 385 8.35 28.36 14.14
N TYR A 386 8.46 27.03 14.06
CA TYR A 386 8.50 26.30 12.81
C TYR A 386 7.21 26.48 12.01
N VAL A 387 6.04 26.25 12.63
CA VAL A 387 4.74 26.45 12.00
C VAL A 387 4.54 27.91 11.56
N GLN A 388 4.85 28.86 12.44
CA GLN A 388 4.71 30.29 12.16
C GLN A 388 5.66 30.81 11.06
N SER A 389 6.71 30.06 10.71
CA SER A 389 7.61 30.43 9.61
C SER A 389 6.95 30.36 8.23
N GLY A 390 5.84 29.61 8.11
CA GLY A 390 5.04 29.54 6.89
C GLY A 390 5.61 28.71 5.76
N THR A 391 6.50 27.78 6.09
CA THR A 391 6.94 26.70 5.21
C THR A 391 6.82 25.32 5.87
N ALA A 392 6.30 25.25 7.10
CA ALA A 392 6.25 23.99 7.85
C ALA A 392 5.39 22.94 7.16
N ARG A 393 5.90 21.72 7.11
CA ARG A 393 5.20 20.49 6.73
C ARG A 393 5.44 19.50 7.86
N LEU A 394 4.51 19.47 8.81
CA LEU A 394 4.67 18.75 10.06
C LEU A 394 3.73 17.55 10.11
N ILE A 395 4.29 16.40 10.44
CA ILE A 395 3.52 15.26 10.93
C ILE A 395 3.81 15.17 12.42
N LEU A 396 2.80 15.41 13.24
CA LEU A 396 2.86 15.30 14.68
C LEU A 396 2.22 13.96 15.07
N GLU A 397 2.92 13.15 15.85
CA GLU A 397 2.43 11.83 16.22
C GLU A 397 2.78 11.50 17.68
N GLY A 398 1.82 10.91 18.38
CA GLY A 398 1.98 10.51 19.78
C GLY A 398 0.65 10.48 20.53
N GLY A 399 0.49 9.47 21.39
CA GLY A 399 -0.77 9.22 22.09
C GLY A 399 -1.19 10.32 23.05
N ASP A 400 -0.29 10.73 23.94
CA ASP A 400 -0.64 11.52 25.14
C ASP A 400 -0.29 13.02 25.02
N ILE A 401 0.07 13.47 23.80
CA ILE A 401 0.46 14.86 23.54
C ILE A 401 -0.66 15.83 23.93
N GLY A 402 -1.90 15.52 23.57
CA GLY A 402 -3.07 16.33 23.90
C GLY A 402 -3.35 16.35 25.40
N HIS A 403 -3.23 15.21 26.10
CA HIS A 403 -3.35 15.13 27.55
C HIS A 403 -2.31 16.00 28.26
N ASP A 404 -1.05 15.92 27.85
CA ASP A 404 0.03 16.72 28.43
C ASP A 404 -0.21 18.22 28.25
N HIS A 405 -0.79 18.61 27.11
CA HIS A 405 -1.17 19.97 26.76
C HIS A 405 -2.65 20.31 27.01
N ARG A 406 -3.33 19.61 27.93
CA ARG A 406 -4.80 19.74 28.19
C ARG A 406 -5.30 21.07 28.75
N ARG A 407 -4.43 22.07 28.91
CA ARG A 407 -4.84 23.36 29.48
C ARG A 407 -5.75 24.08 28.48
N ALA A 408 -6.78 24.76 28.99
CA ALA A 408 -7.62 25.60 28.15
C ALA A 408 -6.77 26.68 27.46
N ASN A 409 -6.90 26.79 26.13
CA ASN A 409 -6.10 27.66 25.27
C ASN A 409 -4.60 27.37 25.30
N ASP A 410 -4.20 26.10 25.41
CA ASP A 410 -2.79 25.73 25.28
C ASP A 410 -2.24 26.17 23.89
N PRO A 411 -1.18 27.00 23.84
CA PRO A 411 -0.67 27.53 22.59
C PRO A 411 -0.17 26.44 21.64
N PHE A 412 0.40 25.35 22.15
CA PHE A 412 0.90 24.26 21.33
C PHE A 412 -0.26 23.61 20.58
N MET A 413 -1.30 23.22 21.32
CA MET A 413 -2.47 22.55 20.75
C MET A 413 -3.20 23.44 19.73
N ASN A 414 -3.37 24.73 20.04
CA ASN A 414 -4.09 25.65 19.14
C ASN A 414 -3.27 26.12 17.93
N GLN A 415 -1.93 26.24 18.04
CA GLN A 415 -1.10 26.88 17.00
C GLN A 415 -0.18 25.90 16.25
N VAL A 416 0.04 24.70 16.79
CA VAL A 416 0.85 23.65 16.16
C VAL A 416 -0.06 22.50 15.76
N ALA A 417 -0.70 21.84 16.72
CA ALA A 417 -1.57 20.70 16.42
C ALA A 417 -2.87 21.10 15.72
N HIS A 418 -3.26 22.38 15.81
CA HIS A 418 -4.56 22.90 15.34
C HIS A 418 -5.74 22.05 15.85
N ALA A 419 -5.64 21.63 17.11
CA ALA A 419 -6.62 20.79 17.77
C ALA A 419 -6.76 21.16 19.25
N ILE A 420 -7.84 20.76 19.91
CA ILE A 420 -8.00 20.85 21.37
C ILE A 420 -8.32 19.46 21.89
N LEU A 421 -7.70 19.06 23.00
CA LEU A 421 -8.04 17.81 23.67
C LEU A 421 -9.54 17.76 24.00
N SER A 422 -10.20 16.76 23.45
CA SER A 422 -11.57 16.38 23.81
C SER A 422 -11.54 15.41 24.99
N ARG A 423 -10.74 14.34 24.88
CA ARG A 423 -10.67 13.28 25.88
C ARG A 423 -9.41 12.43 25.72
N ASP A 424 -8.75 12.17 26.83
CA ASP A 424 -7.73 11.13 26.98
C ASP A 424 -8.39 9.80 27.42
N PHE A 425 -7.91 8.68 26.89
CA PHE A 425 -8.38 7.35 27.27
C PHE A 425 -7.32 6.25 27.17
N TYR A 426 -7.45 5.26 28.05
CA TYR A 426 -6.63 4.04 28.05
C TYR A 426 -7.10 3.05 26.98
N ASN A 427 -6.18 2.51 26.18
CA ASN A 427 -6.49 1.57 25.11
C ASN A 427 -6.36 0.08 25.48
N GLY A 428 -5.82 -0.26 26.65
CA GLY A 428 -5.34 -1.63 26.91
C GLY A 428 -6.40 -2.74 27.11
N GLN A 429 -7.70 -2.50 26.88
CA GLN A 429 -8.75 -3.56 26.93
C GLN A 429 -9.92 -3.39 25.94
N SER A 430 -9.92 -2.35 25.10
CA SER A 430 -11.05 -2.05 24.22
C SER A 430 -10.49 -1.60 22.88
N ASN A 431 -10.75 -2.34 21.80
CA ASN A 431 -10.34 -1.98 20.43
C ASN A 431 -10.89 -0.59 20.08
N HIS A 432 -10.08 0.45 20.24
CA HIS A 432 -10.41 1.80 19.80
C HIS A 432 -10.01 1.95 18.34
N ASP A 433 -10.64 1.13 17.52
CA ASP A 433 -10.45 1.13 16.08
C ASP A 433 -10.82 2.50 15.51
N ILE A 434 -10.12 2.89 14.46
CA ILE A 434 -10.21 4.20 13.82
C ILE A 434 -11.05 4.06 12.57
N ASN A 435 -12.10 4.86 12.43
CA ASN A 435 -12.98 4.92 11.27
C ASN A 435 -12.73 6.19 10.46
N LEU A 436 -12.55 6.03 9.15
CA LEU A 436 -12.35 7.16 8.26
C LEU A 436 -13.67 7.93 8.06
N LEU A 437 -13.64 9.24 8.32
CA LEU A 437 -14.78 10.14 8.12
C LEU A 437 -14.91 10.54 6.65
N ASN A 438 -13.78 10.72 5.97
CA ASN A 438 -13.71 11.00 4.54
C ASN A 438 -12.63 10.11 3.88
N PRO A 439 -12.99 8.90 3.43
CA PRO A 439 -12.05 7.95 2.82
C PRO A 439 -11.40 8.44 1.52
N THR A 440 -11.92 9.53 0.92
CA THR A 440 -11.35 10.15 -0.28
C THR A 440 -10.40 11.31 0.04
N HIS A 441 -10.28 11.69 1.32
CA HIS A 441 -9.38 12.77 1.72
C HIS A 441 -7.92 12.36 1.47
N PRO A 442 -7.06 13.21 0.86
CA PRO A 442 -5.70 12.82 0.46
C PRO A 442 -4.78 12.28 1.57
N VAL A 443 -5.04 12.61 2.84
CA VAL A 443 -4.29 12.09 4.01
C VAL A 443 -4.67 10.64 4.39
N VAL A 444 -5.82 10.15 3.93
CA VAL A 444 -6.32 8.79 4.25
C VAL A 444 -6.82 8.02 3.03
N ALA A 445 -6.70 8.59 1.82
CA ALA A 445 -7.10 7.93 0.58
C ALA A 445 -6.27 6.67 0.35
N GLY A 446 -6.94 5.53 0.18
CA GLY A 446 -6.32 4.21 0.04
C GLY A 446 -6.07 3.48 1.37
N LEU A 447 -6.42 4.08 2.51
CA LEU A 447 -6.45 3.37 3.80
C LEU A 447 -7.78 2.60 3.97
N PRO A 448 -7.80 1.50 4.75
CA PRO A 448 -9.04 0.82 5.04
C PRO A 448 -10.03 1.73 5.77
N GLN A 449 -11.32 1.57 5.46
CA GLN A 449 -12.41 2.30 6.11
C GLN A 449 -12.32 2.24 7.65
N VAL A 450 -11.89 1.08 8.17
CA VAL A 450 -11.62 0.85 9.58
C VAL A 450 -10.18 0.38 9.74
N MET A 451 -9.38 1.15 10.47
CA MET A 451 -8.03 0.75 10.90
C MET A 451 -8.09 0.24 12.33
N HIS A 452 -7.54 -0.94 12.57
CA HIS A 452 -7.55 -1.53 13.90
C HIS A 452 -6.40 -0.99 14.75
N LEU A 453 -6.71 -0.52 15.96
CA LEU A 453 -5.73 0.04 16.90
C LEU A 453 -5.59 -0.90 18.11
N THR A 454 -4.41 -1.49 18.25
CA THR A 454 -4.08 -2.42 19.34
C THR A 454 -3.74 -1.67 20.62
N SER A 455 -3.62 -2.43 21.71
CA SER A 455 -3.13 -1.93 22.99
C SER A 455 -1.71 -1.38 22.96
N ASP A 456 -0.97 -1.52 21.85
CA ASP A 456 0.39 -0.97 21.75
C ASP A 456 0.37 0.55 21.71
N SER A 457 -0.67 1.19 21.15
CA SER A 457 -0.93 2.60 21.45
C SER A 457 -1.70 2.72 22.77
N TYR A 458 -0.98 2.95 23.87
CA TYR A 458 -1.53 2.82 25.23
C TYR A 458 -2.49 3.93 25.67
N TRP A 459 -2.15 5.19 25.35
CA TRP A 459 -2.86 6.40 25.79
C TRP A 459 -3.17 7.33 24.62
N PRO A 460 -3.96 6.88 23.63
CA PRO A 460 -4.40 7.76 22.56
C PRO A 460 -5.35 8.86 23.06
N ASP A 461 -5.29 10.00 22.38
CA ASP A 461 -6.10 11.17 22.62
C ASP A 461 -7.21 11.33 21.56
N ARG A 462 -8.35 11.86 22.00
CA ARG A 462 -9.39 12.39 21.13
C ARG A 462 -9.25 13.88 21.07
N VAL A 463 -9.20 14.45 19.88
CA VAL A 463 -9.06 15.90 19.73
C VAL A 463 -10.13 16.49 18.83
N ASN A 464 -10.46 17.75 19.05
CA ASN A 464 -11.37 18.50 18.18
C ASN A 464 -10.51 19.46 17.33
N PRO A 465 -10.54 19.36 16.00
CA PRO A 465 -9.84 20.31 15.14
C PRO A 465 -10.30 21.73 15.44
N VAL A 466 -9.35 22.66 15.51
CA VAL A 466 -9.63 24.09 15.75
C VAL A 466 -8.91 24.95 14.73
N ASP A 467 -9.69 25.46 13.79
CA ASP A 467 -9.37 26.66 13.02
C ASP A 467 -10.63 27.15 12.27
N GLY A 468 -10.65 28.42 11.85
CA GLY A 468 -11.75 29.07 11.16
C GLY A 468 -12.06 28.56 9.74
N GLY A 469 -11.65 27.35 9.37
CA GLY A 469 -11.97 26.70 8.09
C GLY A 469 -10.94 25.70 7.55
N ASN A 470 -9.68 25.73 8.01
CA ASN A 470 -8.61 24.90 7.45
C ASN A 470 -8.31 23.62 8.24
N ALA A 471 -8.85 23.49 9.45
CA ALA A 471 -8.69 22.31 10.30
C ALA A 471 -9.91 21.39 10.20
N GLU A 472 -9.68 20.10 9.95
CA GLU A 472 -10.75 19.11 9.88
C GLU A 472 -10.37 17.75 10.49
N ALA A 473 -11.40 16.97 10.83
CA ALA A 473 -11.25 15.59 11.29
C ALA A 473 -11.39 14.66 10.09
N VAL A 474 -10.37 13.85 9.80
CA VAL A 474 -10.40 12.90 8.67
C VAL A 474 -10.68 11.47 9.10
N ALA A 475 -10.51 11.18 10.39
CA ALA A 475 -10.90 9.92 11.02
C ALA A 475 -11.36 10.14 12.46
N GLU A 476 -12.21 9.27 12.99
CA GLU A 476 -12.69 9.23 14.37
C GLU A 476 -12.46 7.86 15.01
N TYR A 477 -12.51 7.76 16.33
CA TYR A 477 -12.52 6.46 17.01
C TYR A 477 -13.92 5.84 16.93
N LEU A 478 -14.04 4.59 16.47
CA LEU A 478 -15.31 3.90 16.24
C LEU A 478 -16.25 3.87 17.46
N GLN A 479 -15.71 3.93 18.67
CA GLN A 479 -16.51 3.92 19.88
C GLN A 479 -17.17 5.29 20.18
N TYR A 480 -16.75 6.35 19.48
CA TYR A 480 -17.10 7.73 19.76
C TYR A 480 -17.51 8.45 18.45
N HIS A 481 -18.82 8.68 18.29
CA HIS A 481 -19.40 9.34 17.11
C HIS A 481 -19.83 10.80 17.39
N ASP A 482 -19.07 11.51 18.19
CA ASP A 482 -19.37 12.91 18.58
C ASP A 482 -18.59 13.93 17.75
N GLY A 483 -17.87 13.49 16.72
CA GLY A 483 -17.15 14.34 15.77
C GLY A 483 -15.72 14.71 16.20
N SER A 484 -15.20 14.13 17.29
CA SER A 484 -13.78 14.25 17.61
C SER A 484 -12.90 13.43 16.67
N ALA A 485 -11.74 13.96 16.33
CA ALA A 485 -10.73 13.32 15.51
C ALA A 485 -9.89 12.28 16.27
N ALA A 486 -9.69 11.14 15.61
CA ALA A 486 -8.56 10.24 15.79
C ALA A 486 -7.40 10.61 14.85
N ILE A 487 -7.68 11.30 13.73
CA ILE A 487 -6.67 11.94 12.87
C ILE A 487 -7.22 13.31 12.51
N SER A 488 -6.47 14.38 12.84
CA SER A 488 -6.82 15.75 12.48
C SER A 488 -5.82 16.33 11.50
N VAL A 489 -6.31 17.12 10.55
CA VAL A 489 -5.52 17.75 9.49
C VAL A 489 -5.74 19.25 9.55
N TYR A 490 -4.67 20.00 9.36
CA TYR A 490 -4.68 21.43 9.05
C TYR A 490 -4.06 21.66 7.67
N ASP A 491 -4.85 22.11 6.69
CA ASP A 491 -4.38 22.46 5.35
C ASP A 491 -4.37 23.97 5.09
N GLY A 492 -3.33 24.66 5.57
CA GLY A 492 -3.07 26.06 5.23
C GLY A 492 -2.15 26.24 4.03
N TYR A 493 -2.04 25.28 3.11
CA TYR A 493 -1.07 25.34 2.00
C TYR A 493 -1.29 26.53 1.07
N ASN A 494 -2.54 26.95 0.89
CA ASN A 494 -2.89 28.11 0.07
C ASN A 494 -2.93 29.42 0.86
N ASP A 495 -2.63 29.39 2.17
CA ASP A 495 -2.65 30.56 3.03
C ASP A 495 -1.29 31.26 3.12
N THR A 496 -1.29 32.43 3.75
CA THR A 496 -0.06 33.14 4.13
C THR A 496 -0.11 33.39 5.63
N PRO A 497 0.70 32.69 6.45
CA PRO A 497 1.76 31.74 6.09
C PRO A 497 1.25 30.39 5.50
N SER A 498 2.03 29.77 4.59
CA SER A 498 1.65 28.50 3.92
C SER A 498 2.21 27.28 4.65
N PHE A 499 1.40 26.59 5.44
CA PHE A 499 1.85 25.43 6.20
C PHE A 499 0.78 24.34 6.29
N ARG A 500 1.24 23.11 6.57
CA ARG A 500 0.40 21.93 6.73
C ARG A 500 0.80 21.16 7.97
N VAL A 501 -0.20 20.65 8.68
CA VAL A 501 0.01 19.77 9.84
C VAL A 501 -0.95 18.58 9.74
N VAL A 502 -0.44 17.36 9.91
CA VAL A 502 -1.27 16.21 10.29
C VAL A 502 -0.94 15.86 11.73
N TYR A 503 -1.95 15.64 12.55
CA TYR A 503 -1.79 15.20 13.92
C TYR A 503 -2.46 13.83 14.13
N PHE A 504 -1.65 12.87 14.53
CA PHE A 504 -2.00 11.53 14.97
C PHE A 504 -1.92 11.48 16.50
N PRO A 505 -3.03 11.73 17.23
CA PRO A 505 -3.11 11.61 18.69
C PRO A 505 -3.08 10.14 19.17
N PHE A 506 -2.30 9.30 18.52
CA PHE A 506 -2.07 7.90 18.86
C PHE A 506 -0.70 7.49 18.34
N SER A 507 -0.17 6.40 18.88
CA SER A 507 1.09 5.83 18.41
C SER A 507 0.81 4.94 17.20
N ILE A 508 1.46 5.21 16.05
CA ILE A 508 1.24 4.49 14.79
C ILE A 508 1.67 3.02 14.92
N ASP A 509 2.57 2.69 15.84
CA ASP A 509 2.88 1.31 16.20
C ASP A 509 1.66 0.53 16.75
N GLY A 510 0.58 1.20 17.15
CA GLY A 510 -0.69 0.56 17.47
C GLY A 510 -1.46 0.02 16.27
N LEU A 511 -1.16 0.41 15.02
CA LEU A 511 -1.96 0.03 13.86
C LEU A 511 -1.68 -1.41 13.42
N VAL A 512 -2.73 -2.16 13.06
CA VAL A 512 -2.62 -3.51 12.47
C VAL A 512 -3.31 -3.66 11.10
N PRO A 513 -2.82 -4.56 10.22
CA PRO A 513 -1.54 -5.30 10.35
C PRO A 513 -0.33 -4.37 10.40
N ALA A 514 0.59 -4.69 11.30
CA ALA A 514 1.65 -3.79 11.75
C ALA A 514 2.52 -3.24 10.61
N PHE A 515 2.92 -4.07 9.66
CA PHE A 515 3.83 -3.62 8.62
C PHE A 515 3.12 -2.81 7.52
N THR A 516 1.98 -3.30 7.04
CA THR A 516 1.26 -2.75 5.88
C THR A 516 0.51 -1.46 6.20
N THR A 517 -0.29 -1.43 7.28
CA THR A 517 -1.09 -0.26 7.65
C THR A 517 -0.20 0.90 8.09
N ARG A 518 0.86 0.65 8.88
CA ARG A 518 1.82 1.68 9.32
C ARG A 518 2.60 2.27 8.16
N THR A 519 3.14 1.43 7.28
CA THR A 519 3.90 1.87 6.10
C THR A 519 3.04 2.69 5.16
N ARG A 520 1.79 2.28 4.91
CA ARG A 520 0.87 3.02 4.03
C ARG A 520 0.44 4.34 4.63
N THR A 521 -0.01 4.34 5.89
CA THR A 521 -0.36 5.57 6.60
C THR A 521 0.80 6.56 6.54
N THR A 522 2.02 6.07 6.77
CA THR A 522 3.23 6.88 6.69
C THR A 522 3.50 7.48 5.31
N ARG A 523 3.30 6.71 4.24
CA ARG A 523 3.59 7.21 2.89
C ARG A 523 2.51 8.15 2.36
N ILE A 524 1.25 7.89 2.69
CA ILE A 524 0.14 8.76 2.30
C ILE A 524 0.29 10.14 2.94
N MET A 525 0.58 10.19 4.26
CA MET A 525 0.81 11.48 4.93
C MET A 525 2.03 12.22 4.39
N ILE A 526 3.12 11.51 4.05
CA ILE A 526 4.30 12.12 3.43
C ILE A 526 3.97 12.67 2.05
N ARG A 527 3.26 11.91 1.21
CA ARG A 527 2.81 12.37 -0.12
C ARG A 527 1.98 13.65 -0.03
N TRP A 528 1.10 13.76 0.96
CA TRP A 528 0.27 14.94 1.16
C TRP A 528 1.03 16.14 1.75
N ALA A 529 1.95 15.89 2.68
CA ALA A 529 2.76 16.92 3.32
C ALA A 529 3.77 17.54 2.35
N MET A 530 4.28 16.75 1.40
CA MET A 530 5.26 17.21 0.42
C MET A 530 4.72 18.38 -0.43
N PRO A 531 5.55 19.39 -0.73
CA PRO A 531 5.13 20.49 -1.58
C PRO A 531 4.83 19.99 -2.99
N ALA A 532 3.67 20.39 -3.54
CA ALA A 532 3.45 20.24 -4.97
C ALA A 532 4.54 20.99 -5.74
N ILE A 533 5.11 20.38 -6.79
CA ILE A 533 6.09 21.05 -7.65
C ILE A 533 5.40 22.24 -8.32
N THR A 534 5.75 23.47 -7.92
CA THR A 534 5.12 24.67 -8.47
C THR A 534 5.82 25.14 -9.75
N ALA A 535 5.05 25.75 -10.66
CA ALA A 535 5.59 26.39 -11.87
C ALA A 535 6.63 27.48 -11.56
N GLN A 536 6.52 28.15 -10.41
CA GLN A 536 7.48 29.16 -9.95
C GLN A 536 8.83 28.52 -9.60
N THR A 537 8.83 27.36 -8.92
CA THR A 537 10.03 26.58 -8.59
C THR A 537 10.77 26.19 -9.87
N LEU A 538 10.03 25.71 -10.88
CA LEU A 538 10.53 25.36 -12.21
C LEU A 538 11.17 26.56 -12.94
N ILE A 539 10.55 27.74 -12.88
CA ILE A 539 11.12 28.97 -13.47
C ILE A 539 12.42 29.38 -12.76
N THR A 540 12.44 29.35 -11.43
CA THR A 540 13.59 29.87 -10.64
C THR A 540 14.82 28.97 -10.68
N THR A 541 14.66 27.67 -10.91
CA THR A 541 15.77 26.72 -11.11
C THR A 541 16.29 26.71 -12.56
N GLY A 542 15.75 27.56 -13.45
CA GLY A 542 16.21 27.71 -14.82
C GLY A 542 15.55 26.78 -15.84
N MET A 543 14.39 26.19 -15.50
CA MET A 543 13.64 25.29 -16.37
C MET A 543 12.39 25.98 -16.96
N GLY A 544 12.52 26.53 -18.18
CA GLY A 544 11.37 26.93 -19.01
C GLY A 544 10.97 28.42 -18.95
N THR A 545 10.25 28.89 -19.98
CA THR A 545 9.85 30.29 -20.14
C THR A 545 8.51 30.60 -19.48
N VAL A 546 8.22 31.89 -19.22
CA VAL A 546 6.97 32.39 -18.58
C VAL A 546 5.68 31.87 -19.24
N ARG A 547 5.73 31.47 -20.51
CA ARG A 547 4.59 30.91 -21.24
C ARG A 547 4.27 29.47 -20.82
N ASP A 548 5.27 28.70 -20.44
CA ASP A 548 5.16 27.29 -20.06
C ASP A 548 4.61 27.15 -18.64
N ALA A 549 4.94 28.09 -17.75
CA ALA A 549 4.41 28.17 -16.40
C ALA A 549 2.93 28.57 -16.31
N LEU A 550 2.40 29.29 -17.31
CA LEU A 550 1.02 29.80 -17.30
C LEU A 550 -0.02 28.77 -17.76
N MET A 551 0.37 27.71 -18.47
CA MET A 551 -0.56 26.66 -18.95
C MET A 551 -0.93 25.64 -17.87
N ILE A 552 -0.19 25.58 -16.77
CA ILE A 552 -0.36 24.60 -15.67
C ILE A 552 -1.46 25.02 -14.67
N ILE A 553 -1.95 26.26 -14.70
CA ILE A 553 -2.87 26.82 -13.68
C ILE A 553 -4.36 26.72 -14.09
N VAL A 554 -4.70 26.22 -15.29
CA VAL A 554 -6.08 26.30 -15.84
C VAL A 554 -6.75 24.93 -16.10
N LEU A 555 -6.19 23.83 -15.62
CA LEU A 555 -6.84 22.52 -15.57
C LEU A 555 -6.61 21.92 -14.17
#